data_AF-K1U8M3-F1
#
_entry.id   AF-K1U8M3-F1
#
_cell.length_a   1.000
_cell.length_b   1.000
_cell.length_c   1.000
_cell.angle_alpha   90.00
_cell.angle_beta   90.00
_cell.angle_gamma   90.00
#
_symmetry.space_group_name_H-M   'P 1'
#
loop_
_entity.id
_entity.type
_entity.pdbx_description
1 polymer ?
#
loop_
_entity_poly.entity_id
_entity_poly.type
_entity_poly.pdbx_seq_one_letter_code
_entity_poly.pdbx_strand_id
1 'polypeptide(L)' 'RDCRGQRAGQAGDRPLREDSQIIDFTDKDGNDTMQQQIDANYYRIKNEVRQIVADEIGRIKADPELSHLIKDK' A
#
# COMPACT_ATOMS: atom_id res chain seq x y z
N ARG A 1 -42.75 -32.86 17.47
CA ARG A 1 -43.20 -31.49 17.12
C ARG A 1 -43.21 -30.72 18.43
N ASP A 2 -42.27 -29.84 18.75
CA ASP A 2 -41.56 -28.91 17.89
C ASP A 2 -40.13 -28.66 18.37
N CYS A 3 -39.15 -28.91 17.49
CA CYS A 3 -37.81 -28.35 17.62
C CYS A 3 -37.90 -26.86 17.28
N ARG A 4 -38.23 -26.02 18.27
CA ARG A 4 -38.14 -24.56 18.14
C ARG A 4 -36.67 -24.20 17.92
N GLY A 5 -36.31 -24.04 16.64
CA GLY A 5 -35.00 -23.62 16.17
C GLY A 5 -34.61 -22.29 16.80
N GLN A 6 -33.44 -22.30 17.43
CA GLN A 6 -32.86 -21.15 18.10
C GLN A 6 -32.31 -20.17 17.06
N ARG A 7 -32.66 -18.90 17.26
CA ARG A 7 -32.09 -17.65 16.68
C ARG A 7 -31.09 -17.84 15.53
N ALA A 8 -31.57 -17.62 14.32
CA ALA A 8 -30.72 -17.12 13.25
C ALA A 8 -30.15 -15.77 13.70
N GLY A 9 -28.86 -15.75 14.06
CA GLY A 9 -28.11 -14.52 14.20
C GLY A 9 -28.24 -13.75 12.89
N GLN A 10 -28.70 -12.50 12.97
CA GLN A 10 -28.68 -11.57 11.86
C GLN A 10 -27.22 -11.44 11.44
N ALA A 11 -26.85 -12.08 10.33
CA ALA A 11 -25.67 -11.71 9.59
C ALA A 11 -25.95 -10.28 9.14
N GLY A 12 -25.47 -9.31 9.91
CA GLY A 12 -25.61 -7.90 9.58
C GLY A 12 -25.06 -7.72 8.18
N ASP A 13 -25.88 -7.13 7.30
CA ASP A 13 -25.44 -6.43 6.11
C ASP A 13 -24.41 -5.38 6.54
N ARG A 14 -23.18 -5.82 6.76
CA ARG A 14 -22.06 -4.92 6.93
C ARG A 14 -21.79 -4.42 5.52
N PRO A 15 -22.02 -3.14 5.21
CA PRO A 15 -21.71 -2.63 3.88
C PRO A 15 -20.24 -2.94 3.65
N LEU A 16 -19.94 -3.61 2.53
CA LEU A 16 -18.58 -3.66 2.03
C LEU A 16 -18.15 -2.19 1.96
N ARG A 17 -17.10 -1.83 2.72
CA ARG A 17 -16.56 -0.48 2.66
C ARG A 17 -16.24 -0.24 1.19
N GLU A 18 -16.93 0.69 0.56
CA GLU A 18 -16.66 1.19 -0.77
C GLU A 18 -15.35 1.98 -0.74
N ASP A 19 -14.25 1.33 -0.37
CA ASP A 19 -12.92 1.91 -0.42
C ASP A 19 -12.31 1.68 -1.81
N SER A 20 -13.13 1.82 -2.85
CA SER A 20 -12.62 2.08 -4.19
C SER A 20 -12.85 3.55 -4.45
N GLN A 21 -12.03 4.38 -3.80
CA GLN A 21 -11.84 5.76 -4.23
C GLN A 21 -11.27 5.69 -5.65
N ILE A 22 -12.14 5.66 -6.66
CA ILE A 22 -11.75 5.88 -8.04
C ILE A 22 -11.28 7.32 -8.07
N ILE A 23 -9.95 7.51 -8.04
CA ILE A 23 -9.33 8.81 -8.11
C ILE A 23 -9.80 9.45 -9.43
N ASP A 24 -10.40 10.63 -9.34
CA ASP A 24 -10.70 11.42 -10.54
C ASP A 24 -9.36 11.95 -11.08
N PHE A 25 -9.05 11.58 -12.31
CA PHE A 25 -7.83 12.02 -12.99
C PHE A 25 -8.01 13.37 -13.67
N THR A 26 -9.13 14.05 -13.45
CA THR A 26 -9.41 15.36 -14.01
C THR A 26 -8.89 16.48 -13.10
N ASP A 27 -8.17 17.46 -13.65
CA ASP A 27 -7.79 18.66 -12.91
C ASP A 27 -8.95 19.65 -12.75
N LYS A 28 -8.70 20.74 -12.01
CA LYS A 28 -9.68 21.82 -11.75
C LYS A 28 -10.21 22.51 -13.02
N ASP A 29 -9.49 22.40 -14.14
CA ASP A 29 -9.83 23.02 -15.41
C ASP A 29 -10.47 22.01 -16.38
N GLY A 30 -10.64 20.75 -15.97
CA GLY A 30 -11.29 19.69 -16.76
C GLY A 30 -10.33 18.85 -17.60
N ASN A 31 -9.01 18.97 -17.43
CA ASN A 31 -8.02 18.23 -18.21
C ASN A 31 -7.68 16.88 -17.58
N ASP A 32 -7.51 15.85 -18.42
CA ASP A 32 -7.01 14.54 -17.99
C ASP A 32 -5.53 14.62 -17.56
N THR A 33 -5.25 14.21 -16.33
CA THR A 33 -3.93 14.18 -15.68
C THR A 33 -3.47 12.76 -15.38
N MET A 34 -4.18 11.73 -15.86
CA MET A 34 -3.91 10.33 -15.53
C MET A 34 -2.44 9.97 -15.74
N GLN A 35 -1.88 10.28 -16.91
CA GLN A 35 -0.49 9.95 -17.22
C GLN A 35 0.50 10.68 -16.31
N GLN A 36 0.26 11.97 -16.04
CA GLN A 36 1.12 12.77 -15.18
C GLN A 36 1.15 12.23 -13.75
N GLN A 37 -0.02 11.83 -13.24
CA GLN A 37 -0.13 11.23 -11.91
C GLN A 37 0.53 9.85 -11.84
N ILE A 38 0.40 9.01 -12.89
CA ILE A 38 1.10 7.73 -12.98
C ILE A 38 2.61 7.94 -12.97
N ASP A 39 3.11 8.85 -13.80
CA ASP A 39 4.55 9.12 -13.91
C ASP A 39 5.10 9.67 -12.60
N ALA A 40 4.42 10.65 -11.99
CA ALA A 40 4.81 11.22 -10.71
C ALA A 40 4.86 10.15 -9.60
N ASN A 41 3.86 9.26 -9.54
CA ASN A 41 3.86 8.17 -8.57
C ASN A 41 4.98 7.17 -8.83
N TYR A 42 5.20 6.78 -10.09
CA TYR A 42 6.29 5.87 -10.44
C TYR A 42 7.64 6.43 -10.01
N TYR A 43 7.95 7.69 -10.33
CA TYR A 43 9.23 8.30 -9.97
C TYR A 43 9.37 8.51 -8.46
N ARG A 44 8.31 8.94 -7.78
CA ARG A 44 8.31 9.10 -6.32
C ARG A 44 8.62 7.77 -5.62
N ILE A 45 7.85 6.72 -5.92
CA ILE A 45 8.01 5.40 -5.30
C ILE A 45 9.39 4.82 -5.65
N LYS A 46 9.82 4.95 -6.91
CA LYS A 46 11.15 4.50 -7.33
C LYS A 46 12.27 5.17 -6.54
N ASN A 47 12.16 6.47 -6.28
CA ASN A 47 13.15 7.20 -5.50
C ASN A 47 13.08 6.81 -4.01
N GLU A 48 11.89 6.66 -3.43
CA GLU A 48 11.70 6.18 -2.07
C GLU A 48 12.33 4.79 -1.86
N VAL A 49 12.08 3.85 -2.77
CA VAL A 49 12.68 2.51 -2.71
C VAL A 49 14.20 2.58 -2.75
N ARG A 50 14.77 3.45 -3.59
CA ARG A 50 16.23 3.63 -3.65
C ARG A 50 16.80 4.17 -2.34
N GLN A 51 16.12 5.13 -1.71
CA GLN A 51 16.54 5.68 -0.42
C GLN A 51 16.44 4.62 0.67
N ILE A 52 15.31 3.91 0.77
CA ILE A 52 15.12 2.83 1.74
C ILE A 52 16.23 1.78 1.60
N VAL A 53 16.55 1.36 0.38
CA VAL A 53 17.64 0.39 0.16
C VAL A 53 18.99 0.96 0.61
N ALA A 54 19.30 2.22 0.30
CA ALA A 54 20.56 2.84 0.72
C ALA A 54 20.67 2.98 2.24
N ASP A 55 19.59 3.43 2.88
CA ASP A 55 19.49 3.59 4.34
C ASP A 55 19.62 2.24 5.04
N GLU A 56 18.94 1.21 4.53
CA GLU A 56 19.02 -0.15 5.08
C GLU A 56 20.40 -0.76 4.89
N ILE A 57 21.07 -0.53 3.75
CA ILE A 57 22.47 -0.93 3.58
C ILE A 57 23.35 -0.24 4.63
N GLY A 58 23.14 1.06 4.88
CA GLY A 58 23.86 1.80 5.93
C GLY A 58 23.60 1.22 7.32
N ARG A 59 22.34 0.95 7.65
CA ARG A 59 21.91 0.36 8.93
C ARG A 59 22.53 -1.02 9.14
N ILE A 60 22.50 -1.89 8.13
CA ILE A 60 23.07 -3.23 8.18
C ILE A 60 24.60 -3.18 8.34
N LYS A 61 25.29 -2.26 7.64
CA LYS A 61 26.74 -2.08 7.78
C LYS A 61 27.15 -1.60 9.18
N ALA A 62 26.32 -0.77 9.81
CA ALA A 62 26.58 -0.22 11.13
C ALA A 62 26.29 -1.23 12.27
N ASP A 63 25.50 -2.27 12.01
CA ASP A 63 25.15 -3.30 12.98
C ASP A 63 26.16 -4.46 12.92
N PRO A 64 26.96 -4.71 13.97
CA PRO A 64 27.95 -5.78 13.99
C PRO A 64 27.35 -7.17 13.72
N GLU A 65 26.14 -7.43 14.23
CA GLU A 65 25.46 -8.72 14.07
C GLU A 65 24.95 -8.94 12.66
N LEU A 66 24.71 -7.87 11.88
CA LEU A 66 24.15 -7.95 10.53
C LEU A 66 25.17 -7.62 9.43
N SER A 67 26.29 -6.98 9.78
CA SER A 67 27.32 -6.51 8.84
C SER A 67 27.82 -7.59 7.88
N HIS A 68 27.89 -8.83 8.35
CA HIS A 68 28.31 -10.00 7.58
C HIS A 68 27.38 -10.36 6.39
N LEU A 69 26.16 -9.80 6.34
CA LEU A 69 25.21 -10.00 5.24
C LEU A 69 25.57 -9.18 4.00
N ILE A 70 26.33 -8.10 4.15
CA ILE A 70 26.78 -7.29 3.02
C ILE A 70 28.03 -7.96 2.43
N LYS A 71 27.91 -8.40 1.18
CA LYS A 71 29.05 -8.89 0.41
C LYS A 71 29.75 -7.68 -0.19
N ASP A 72 30.89 -7.28 0.39
CA ASP A 72 31.81 -6.39 -0.30
C ASP A 72 32.33 -7.15 -1.53
N LYS A 73 32.07 -6.61 -2.72
CA LYS A 73 32.55 -7.15 -4.00
C LYS A 73 33.94 -6.61 -4.30
#